data_AF-A0A1I5WXM8-F1
#
_entry.id   AF-A0A1I5WXM8-F1
#
_cell.length_a   1.000
_cell.length_b   1.000
_cell.length_c   1.000
_cell.angle_alpha   90.00
_cell.angle_beta   90.00
_cell.angle_gamma   90.00
#
_symmetry.space_group_name_H-M   'P 1'
#
loop_
_entity.id
_entity.type
_entity.pdbx_description
1 polymer ?
#
loop_
_entity_poly.entity_id
_entity_poly.type
_entity_poly.pdbx_seq_one_letter_code
_entity_poly.pdbx_strand_id
1 'polypeptide(L)'
;MHLGMSLSTLQRAYRAAADKAVAHVGVSQTLAWPIVMIGRMGDGMRQGVLAEVLGIEGPSLVRSVDQLVEAGFVQRLEDPADRRAKTLHLTPTGVTACATLEASLSEMRGTLFEGIGNDDIAACLRVFATLEERLGRNAPALQEGRK
;
A
#
# COMPACT_ATOMS: atom_id res chain seq x y z
N MET A 1 -17.76 -17.47 17.22
CA MET A 1 -16.80 -16.35 17.37
C MET A 1 -16.95 -15.41 16.17
N HIS A 2 -17.57 -14.23 16.35
CA HIS A 2 -17.96 -13.34 15.24
C HIS A 2 -16.80 -12.57 14.58
N LEU A 3 -15.67 -12.44 15.29
CA LEU A 3 -14.53 -11.61 14.88
C LEU A 3 -13.93 -12.02 13.51
N GLY A 4 -13.81 -13.34 13.25
CA GLY A 4 -13.25 -13.83 11.99
C GLY A 4 -14.11 -13.49 10.76
N MET A 5 -15.44 -13.57 10.90
CA MET A 5 -16.36 -13.21 9.80
C MET A 5 -16.35 -11.69 9.56
N SER A 6 -16.35 -10.89 10.64
CA SER A 6 -16.29 -9.42 10.53
C SER A 6 -14.98 -8.93 9.91
N LEU A 7 -13.85 -9.63 10.11
CA LEU A 7 -12.56 -9.23 9.55
C LEU A 7 -12.60 -9.17 8.02
N SER A 8 -13.16 -10.20 7.36
CA SER A 8 -13.25 -10.23 5.90
C SER A 8 -14.18 -9.14 5.34
N THR A 9 -15.30 -8.88 6.03
CA THR A 9 -16.27 -7.86 5.61
C THR A 9 -15.70 -6.46 5.82
N LEU A 10 -15.04 -6.21 6.95
CA LEU A 10 -14.39 -4.94 7.24
C LEU A 10 -13.23 -4.68 6.27
N GLN A 11 -12.41 -5.69 5.96
CA GLN A 11 -11.32 -5.55 4.99
C GLN A 11 -11.84 -5.13 3.61
N ARG A 12 -12.91 -5.78 3.12
CA ARG A 12 -13.53 -5.41 1.82
C ARG A 12 -14.12 -4.01 1.85
N ALA A 13 -14.85 -3.65 2.92
CA ALA A 13 -15.45 -2.33 3.06
C ALA A 13 -14.38 -1.22 3.15
N TYR A 14 -13.32 -1.45 3.92
CA TYR A 14 -12.19 -0.54 4.03
C TYR A 14 -11.47 -0.38 2.69
N ARG A 15 -11.23 -1.48 1.97
CA ARG A 15 -10.63 -1.43 0.63
C ARG A 15 -11.48 -0.61 -0.34
N ALA A 16 -12.80 -0.82 -0.35
CA ALA A 16 -13.72 -0.05 -1.20
C ALA A 16 -13.73 1.45 -0.85
N ALA A 17 -13.65 1.80 0.44
CA ALA A 17 -13.54 3.19 0.87
C ALA A 17 -12.21 3.82 0.40
N ALA A 18 -11.10 3.11 0.54
CA ALA A 18 -9.78 3.58 0.11
C ALA A 18 -9.71 3.73 -1.42
N ASP A 19 -10.29 2.77 -2.15
CA ASP A 19 -10.44 2.82 -3.60
C ASP A 19 -11.25 4.05 -4.05
N LYS A 20 -12.33 4.37 -3.36
CA LYS A 20 -13.12 5.60 -3.62
C LYS A 20 -12.33 6.86 -3.30
N ALA A 21 -11.54 6.85 -2.23
CA ALA A 21 -10.73 7.99 -1.80
C ALA A 21 -9.66 8.35 -2.83
N VAL A 22 -9.11 7.38 -3.57
CA VAL A 22 -8.03 7.65 -4.55
C VAL A 22 -8.52 7.86 -5.98
N ALA A 23 -9.79 7.58 -6.27
CA ALA A 23 -10.35 7.59 -7.63
C ALA A 23 -10.25 8.96 -8.36
N HIS A 24 -10.11 10.06 -7.62
CA HIS A 24 -10.07 11.42 -8.18
C HIS A 24 -8.66 11.86 -8.59
N VAL A 25 -7.61 11.09 -8.31
CA VAL A 25 -6.21 11.54 -8.48
C VAL A 25 -5.70 11.40 -9.92
N GLY A 26 -6.58 11.17 -10.90
CA GLY A 26 -6.20 11.06 -12.32
C GLY A 26 -5.37 9.81 -12.67
N VAL A 27 -5.15 8.93 -11.69
CA VAL A 27 -4.49 7.63 -11.82
C VAL A 27 -5.56 6.56 -11.70
N SER A 28 -5.57 5.57 -12.60
CA SER A 28 -6.52 4.46 -12.49
C SER A 28 -6.29 3.66 -11.20
N GLN A 29 -7.35 3.09 -10.64
CA GLN A 29 -7.33 2.38 -9.36
C GLN A 29 -6.20 1.34 -9.26
N THR A 30 -5.98 0.58 -10.34
CA THR A 30 -4.94 -0.47 -10.43
C THR A 30 -3.53 0.10 -10.31
N LEU A 31 -3.33 1.38 -10.65
CA LEU A 31 -2.05 2.06 -10.68
C LEU A 31 -1.79 2.89 -9.41
N ALA A 32 -2.85 3.32 -8.72
CA ALA A 32 -2.75 4.10 -7.49
C ALA A 32 -2.07 3.30 -6.34
N TRP A 33 -2.47 2.05 -6.13
CA TRP A 33 -1.93 1.23 -5.04
C TRP A 33 -0.44 0.91 -5.17
N PRO A 34 0.09 0.53 -6.35
CA PRO A 34 1.53 0.42 -6.55
C PRO A 34 2.29 1.70 -6.19
N ILE A 35 1.80 2.89 -6.59
CA ILE A 35 2.45 4.18 -6.25
C ILE A 35 2.51 4.36 -4.73
N VAL A 36 1.37 4.21 -4.04
CA VAL A 36 1.27 4.37 -2.58
C VAL A 36 2.21 3.39 -1.86
N MET A 37 2.21 2.12 -2.27
CA MET A 37 3.02 1.10 -1.60
C MET A 37 4.51 1.27 -1.86
N ILE A 38 4.93 1.67 -3.06
CA ILE A 38 6.33 2.00 -3.34
C ILE A 38 6.78 3.17 -2.44
N GLY A 39 5.96 4.22 -2.32
CA GLY A 39 6.26 5.36 -1.44
C GLY A 39 6.35 4.98 0.05
N ARG A 40 5.39 4.21 0.56
CA ARG A 40 5.38 3.73 1.98
C ARG A 40 6.53 2.80 2.34
N MET A 41 7.11 2.13 1.36
CA MET A 41 8.22 1.20 1.55
C MET A 41 9.59 1.88 1.38
N GLY A 42 9.62 3.17 1.04
CA GLY A 42 10.85 3.95 0.95
C GLY A 42 11.60 3.82 -0.38
N ASP A 43 10.91 3.51 -1.48
CA ASP A 43 11.49 3.19 -2.80
C ASP A 43 12.45 1.98 -2.78
N GLY A 44 13.00 1.62 -3.94
CA GLY A 44 14.04 0.59 -4.03
C GLY A 44 13.55 -0.85 -3.86
N MET A 45 12.24 -1.09 -3.82
CA MET A 45 11.71 -2.43 -3.64
C MET A 45 11.70 -3.23 -4.95
N ARG A 46 11.93 -4.54 -4.85
CA ARG A 46 11.78 -5.46 -5.99
C ARG A 46 10.31 -5.65 -6.31
N GLN A 47 10.01 -5.84 -7.59
CA GLN A 47 8.64 -6.02 -8.06
C GLN A 47 7.95 -7.25 -7.43
N GLY A 48 8.69 -8.35 -7.20
CA GLY A 48 8.12 -9.53 -6.51
C GLY A 48 7.62 -9.22 -5.10
N VAL A 49 8.39 -8.42 -4.35
CA VAL A 49 8.00 -7.96 -3.00
C VAL A 49 6.75 -7.11 -3.07
N LEU A 50 6.66 -6.19 -4.04
CA LEU A 50 5.46 -5.38 -4.22
C LEU A 50 4.23 -6.24 -4.56
N ALA A 51 4.39 -7.34 -5.30
CA ALA A 51 3.29 -8.25 -5.64
C ALA A 51 2.74 -8.95 -4.38
N GLU A 52 3.64 -9.44 -3.53
CA GLU A 52 3.31 -10.05 -2.24
C GLU A 52 2.57 -9.07 -1.33
N VAL A 53 3.08 -7.84 -1.22
CA VAL A 53 2.47 -6.75 -0.42
C VAL A 53 1.05 -6.43 -0.91
N LEU A 54 0.86 -6.36 -2.23
CA LEU A 54 -0.43 -6.05 -2.83
C LEU A 54 -1.38 -7.25 -2.87
N GLY A 55 -0.89 -8.47 -2.62
CA GLY A 55 -1.66 -9.70 -2.73
C GLY A 55 -2.12 -10.01 -4.16
N ILE A 56 -1.34 -9.61 -5.17
CA ILE A 56 -1.65 -9.83 -6.58
C ILE A 56 -0.58 -10.68 -7.27
N GLU A 57 -0.96 -11.35 -8.34
CA GLU A 57 -0.03 -12.17 -9.11
C GLU A 57 1.02 -11.33 -9.85
N GLY A 58 2.23 -11.88 -9.98
CA GLY A 58 3.36 -11.22 -10.64
C GLY A 58 3.05 -10.66 -12.03
N PRO A 59 2.43 -11.42 -12.96
CA PRO A 59 2.08 -10.92 -14.29
C PRO A 59 1.12 -9.73 -14.27
N SER A 60 0.18 -9.69 -13.33
CA SER A 60 -0.74 -8.56 -13.15
C SER A 60 0.02 -7.32 -12.70
N LEU A 61 0.95 -7.48 -11.74
CA LEU A 61 1.80 -6.37 -11.31
C LEU A 61 2.75 -5.88 -12.41
N VAL A 62 3.33 -6.78 -13.23
CA VAL A 62 4.18 -6.39 -14.37
C VAL A 62 3.46 -5.38 -15.25
N ARG A 63 2.22 -5.70 -15.64
CA ARG A 63 1.41 -4.83 -16.48
C ARG A 63 1.15 -3.47 -15.83
N SER A 64 0.82 -3.44 -14.54
CA SER A 64 0.62 -2.19 -13.80
C SER A 64 1.89 -1.35 -13.73
N VAL A 65 3.05 -1.98 -13.47
CA VAL A 65 4.33 -1.26 -13.43
C VAL A 65 4.72 -0.75 -14.81
N ASP A 66 4.48 -1.51 -15.87
CA ASP A 66 4.75 -1.06 -17.25
C ASP A 66 3.94 0.21 -17.57
N GLN A 67 2.65 0.22 -17.24
CA GLN A 67 1.79 1.40 -17.42
C GLN A 67 2.27 2.60 -16.59
N LEU A 68 2.75 2.37 -15.36
CA LEU A 68 3.30 3.43 -14.51
C LEU A 68 4.62 3.99 -15.02
N VAL A 69 5.45 3.14 -15.63
CA VAL A 69 6.71 3.55 -16.27
C VAL A 69 6.41 4.35 -17.53
N GLU A 70 5.49 3.89 -18.37
CA GLU A 70 5.05 4.60 -19.58
C GLU A 70 4.43 5.96 -19.26
N ALA A 71 3.62 6.03 -18.20
CA ALA A 71 3.03 7.27 -17.70
C ALA A 71 4.01 8.17 -16.91
N GLY A 72 5.26 7.72 -16.70
CA GLY A 72 6.30 8.50 -16.05
C GLY A 72 6.17 8.67 -14.53
N PHE A 73 5.39 7.82 -13.86
CA PHE A 73 5.24 7.82 -12.38
C PHE A 73 6.28 6.93 -11.69
N VAL A 74 6.70 5.84 -12.33
CA VAL A 74 7.66 4.88 -11.77
C VAL A 74 8.82 4.72 -12.73
N GLN A 75 9.99 4.40 -12.20
CA GLN A 75 11.15 3.98 -12.98
C GLN A 75 11.74 2.69 -12.42
N ARG A 76 12.42 1.93 -13.30
CA ARG A 76 13.15 0.71 -12.93
C ARG A 76 14.63 1.00 -12.92
N LEU A 77 15.28 0.82 -11.78
CA LEU A 77 16.73 0.97 -11.64
C LEU A 77 17.37 -0.40 -11.39
N GLU A 78 18.66 -0.54 -11.71
CA GLU A 78 19.43 -1.72 -11.29
C GLU A 78 19.45 -1.82 -9.77
N ASP A 79 19.27 -3.03 -9.25
CA ASP A 79 19.48 -3.28 -7.83
C ASP A 79 20.99 -3.15 -7.53
N PRO A 80 21.40 -2.25 -6.61
CA PRO A 80 22.80 -2.09 -6.23
C PRO A 80 23.46 -3.38 -5.72
N ALA A 81 22.67 -4.31 -5.18
CA ALA A 81 23.14 -5.59 -4.65
C ALA A 81 23.14 -6.73 -5.68
N ASP A 82 22.35 -6.63 -6.76
CA ASP A 82 22.31 -7.61 -7.85
C ASP A 82 21.93 -6.94 -9.18
N ARG A 83 22.90 -6.67 -10.06
CA ARG A 83 22.67 -5.99 -11.35
C ARG A 83 21.69 -6.73 -12.28
N ARG A 84 21.41 -8.01 -12.02
CA ARG A 84 20.42 -8.79 -12.79
C ARG A 84 18.99 -8.50 -12.33
N ALA A 85 18.82 -7.92 -11.15
CA ALA A 85 17.53 -7.52 -10.60
C ALA A 85 17.24 -6.03 -10.87
N LYS A 86 15.95 -5.70 -10.89
CA LYS A 86 15.46 -4.31 -11.00
C LYS A 86 14.67 -3.95 -9.75
N THR A 87 14.83 -2.72 -9.31
CA THR A 87 14.09 -2.11 -8.20
C THR A 87 13.17 -1.01 -8.74
N LEU A 88 12.03 -0.82 -8.08
CA LEU A 88 11.03 0.17 -8.43
C LEU A 88 11.24 1.43 -7.61
N HIS A 89 11.20 2.58 -8.27
CA HIS A 89 11.35 3.88 -7.64
C HIS A 89 10.32 4.84 -8.19
N LEU A 90 9.75 5.69 -7.35
CA LEU A 90 8.94 6.81 -7.82
C LEU A 90 9.83 7.82 -8.57
N THR A 91 9.29 8.37 -9.66
CA THR A 91 9.85 9.57 -10.30
C THR A 91 9.42 10.82 -9.52
N PRO A 92 9.92 12.03 -9.82
CA PRO A 92 9.39 13.25 -9.21
C PRO A 92 7.87 13.43 -9.41
N THR A 93 7.35 13.03 -10.57
CA THR A 93 5.92 13.00 -10.86
C THR A 93 5.20 11.95 -10.01
N GLY A 94 5.80 10.75 -9.86
CA GLY A 94 5.33 9.69 -8.98
C GLY A 94 5.25 10.09 -7.51
N VAL A 95 6.26 10.81 -7.01
CA VAL A 95 6.29 11.34 -5.63
C VAL A 95 5.15 12.33 -5.41
N THR A 96 4.94 13.26 -6.36
CA THR A 96 3.82 14.21 -6.30
C THR A 96 2.47 13.48 -6.30
N ALA A 97 2.30 12.49 -7.17
CA ALA A 97 1.08 11.68 -7.22
C ALA A 97 0.88 10.90 -5.91
N CYS A 98 1.95 10.31 -5.36
CA CYS A 98 1.91 9.59 -4.09
C CYS A 98 1.48 10.49 -2.94
N ALA A 99 1.99 11.73 -2.87
CA ALA A 99 1.59 12.69 -1.84
C ALA A 99 0.10 13.02 -1.92
N THR A 100 -0.44 13.25 -3.13
CA THR A 100 -1.87 13.49 -3.33
C THR A 100 -2.70 12.27 -2.92
N LEU A 101 -2.30 11.07 -3.31
CA LEU A 101 -2.98 9.83 -2.94
C LEU A 101 -2.99 9.63 -1.41
N GLU A 102 -1.85 9.87 -0.76
CA GLU A 102 -1.72 9.75 0.69
C GLU A 102 -2.58 10.77 1.45
N ALA A 103 -2.68 12.00 0.95
CA ALA A 103 -3.55 13.02 1.53
C ALA A 103 -5.01 12.55 1.53
N SER A 104 -5.52 12.05 0.40
CA SER A 104 -6.90 11.54 0.28
C SER A 104 -7.14 10.31 1.16
N LEU A 105 -6.16 9.40 1.24
CA LEU A 105 -6.23 8.26 2.15
C LEU A 105 -6.16 8.69 3.62
N SER A 106 -5.43 9.75 3.94
CA SER A 106 -5.34 10.31 5.29
C SER A 106 -6.64 10.95 5.72
N GLU A 107 -7.30 11.71 4.85
CA GLU A 107 -8.62 12.27 5.08
C GLU A 107 -9.65 11.16 5.33
N MET A 108 -9.67 10.14 4.47
CA MET A 108 -10.54 8.97 4.65
C MET A 108 -10.32 8.30 6.00
N ARG A 109 -9.06 8.08 6.40
CA ARG A 109 -8.74 7.52 7.73
C ARG A 109 -9.21 8.44 8.84
N GLY A 110 -8.99 9.75 8.74
CA GLY A 110 -9.45 10.72 9.73
C GLY A 110 -10.95 10.59 10.01
N THR A 111 -11.76 10.55 8.96
CA THR A 111 -13.22 10.39 9.08
C THR A 111 -13.63 9.01 9.61
N LEU A 112 -13.00 7.93 9.13
CA LEU A 112 -13.36 6.57 9.55
C LEU A 112 -13.01 6.27 11.02
N PHE A 113 -11.98 6.91 11.55
CA PHE A 113 -11.49 6.71 12.90
C PHE A 113 -11.96 7.79 13.89
N GLU A 114 -12.78 8.74 13.43
CA GLU A 114 -13.34 9.79 14.27
C GLU A 114 -14.13 9.19 15.45
N GLY A 115 -13.83 9.66 16.67
CA GLY A 115 -14.48 9.20 17.90
C GLY A 115 -13.97 7.87 18.45
N ILE A 116 -13.01 7.20 17.79
CA ILE A 116 -12.38 5.98 18.34
C ILE A 116 -11.22 6.36 19.26
N GLY A 117 -11.23 5.85 20.48
CA GLY A 117 -10.17 6.11 21.46
C GLY A 117 -8.86 5.42 21.08
N ASN A 118 -7.72 6.07 21.39
CA ASN A 118 -6.39 5.51 21.14
C ASN A 118 -6.18 4.14 21.83
N ASP A 119 -6.80 3.92 23.00
CA ASP A 119 -6.71 2.66 23.72
C ASP A 119 -7.39 1.51 22.98
N ASP A 120 -8.52 1.78 22.29
CA ASP A 120 -9.23 0.80 21.47
C ASP A 120 -8.40 0.43 20.24
N ILE A 121 -7.77 1.43 19.60
CA ILE A 121 -6.84 1.22 18.48
C ILE A 121 -5.66 0.37 18.93
N ALA A 122 -5.04 0.72 20.06
CA ALA A 122 -3.94 -0.03 20.61
C ALA A 122 -4.34 -1.48 20.95
N ALA A 123 -5.56 -1.70 21.48
CA ALA A 123 -6.08 -3.02 21.74
C ALA A 123 -6.27 -3.84 20.46
N CYS A 124 -6.86 -3.26 19.42
CA CYS A 124 -7.01 -3.90 18.10
C CYS A 124 -5.66 -4.30 17.51
N LEU A 125 -4.66 -3.40 17.53
CA LEU A 125 -3.32 -3.67 17.01
C LEU A 125 -2.62 -4.81 17.77
N ARG A 126 -2.76 -4.87 19.10
CA ARG A 126 -2.22 -6.00 19.91
C ARG A 126 -2.84 -7.34 19.51
N VAL A 127 -4.15 -7.36 19.27
CA VAL A 127 -4.85 -8.56 18.82
C VAL A 127 -4.38 -8.98 17.43
N PHE A 128 -4.26 -8.04 16.48
CA PHE A 128 -3.77 -8.33 15.13
C PHE A 128 -2.34 -8.86 15.14
N ALA A 129 -1.43 -8.22 15.88
CA ALA A 129 -0.05 -8.70 16.01
C ALA A 129 0.03 -10.15 16.53
N THR A 130 -0.80 -10.48 17.53
CA THR A 130 -0.88 -11.85 18.07
C THR A 130 -1.40 -12.85 17.03
N LEU A 131 -2.35 -12.44 16.18
CA LEU A 131 -2.88 -13.29 15.12
C LEU A 131 -1.87 -13.47 13.99
N GLU A 132 -1.16 -12.43 13.60
CA GLU A 132 -0.11 -12.47 12.58
C GLU A 132 1.02 -13.42 12.98
N GLU A 133 1.51 -13.32 14.22
CA GLU A 133 2.52 -14.22 14.77
C GLU A 133 2.07 -15.69 14.70
N ARG A 134 0.83 -15.98 15.13
CA ARG A 134 0.26 -17.34 15.10
C ARG A 134 0.06 -17.88 13.68
N LEU A 135 -0.14 -16.99 12.71
CA LEU A 135 -0.27 -17.34 11.29
C LEU A 135 1.08 -17.42 10.57
N GLY A 136 2.20 -17.15 11.25
CA GLY A 136 3.52 -17.11 10.64
C GLY A 136 3.68 -15.98 9.62
N ARG A 137 2.92 -14.89 9.76
CA ARG A 137 3.04 -13.69 8.92
C ARG A 137 3.75 -12.59 9.70
N ASN A 138 4.76 -11.98 9.08
CA ASN A 138 5.32 -10.72 9.54
C ASN A 138 4.79 -9.62 8.62
N ALA A 139 4.05 -8.64 9.16
CA ALA A 139 3.68 -7.47 8.39
C ALA A 139 4.96 -6.77 7.89
N PRO A 140 5.05 -6.39 6.59
CA PRO A 140 6.16 -5.56 6.14
C PRO A 140 6.12 -4.23 6.90
N ALA A 141 7.25 -3.83 7.47
CA ALA A 141 7.35 -2.60 8.24
C ALA A 141 7.04 -1.40 7.34
N LEU A 142 5.83 -0.84 7.45
CA LEU A 142 5.45 0.41 6.78
C LEU A 142 6.31 1.53 7.36
N GLN A 143 7.04 2.26 6.52
CA GLN A 143 7.63 3.52 6.99
C GLN A 143 6.49 4.53 7.10
N GLU A 144 6.19 4.97 8.32
CA GLU A 144 5.26 6.06 8.53
C GLU A 144 5.78 7.30 7.79
N GLY A 145 4.90 7.90 6.99
CA GLY A 145 5.23 9.00 6.08
C GLY A 145 6.09 10.06 6.74
N ARG A 146 7.25 10.34 6.11
CA ARG A 146 8.15 11.40 6.52
C ARG A 146 7.35 12.72 6.57
N LYS A 147 7.33 13.34 7.75
CA LYS A 147 6.76 14.69 7.98
C LYS A 147 7.33 15.71 7.01
#